data_AF-A0A9P6V7M4-F1
#
_entry.id   AF-A0A9P6V7M4-F1
#
_cell.length_a   1.000
_cell.length_b   1.000
_cell.length_c   1.000
_cell.angle_alpha   90.00
_cell.angle_beta   90.00
_cell.angle_gamma   90.00
#
_symmetry.space_group_name_H-M   'P 1'
#
loop_
_entity.id
_entity.type
_entity.pdbx_description
1 polymer ?
#
loop_
_entity_poly.entity_id
_entity_poly.type
_entity_poly.pdbx_seq_one_letter_code
_entity_poly.pdbx_strand_id
1 'polypeptide(L)'
;MSAPNNLPSFQQACLAADNANSAVYLVGVPATTTPGRLEAHYITLNSNNPSNPNNLESKLISSSQVDPNNNNNNVWTSNSPKACFSYPSSPLLSNPVMVVQFEPYRTLFTSIRPGGMMDAPTNLNTTNLAFVSPRLFTLSGYFGAYEVFNVFTNFATNSAWMGVRLNYTDGIDQVRDSQLTNYPSRTPMFALGTYTSALSTATQGYSVVFDNTGQGQAYPALGNAAPVLGPQDRILSLGSPYNVNMNGAMLTMDAIPVTMANIGFILDKGSDGSTVVYSITPDQSAMLHRVSIAGGPPFLPTMAATALNKQIVTYSNSMGAGPVLSIFDTMTGTWSEPGLADGSSFGSYSGGGGGYNSNNQPSQQQEIPIGVIVGGAIGGLVVLTFSFFLYFSIKYRIRGQQVGSNGGGSGGSGSAGMQSHRSGASSAATRSQADRKTQDRKSGF
;
A
#
# COMPACT_ATOMS: atom_id res chain seq x y z
N MET A 1 -19.36 31.11 -11.21
CA MET A 1 -18.20 30.73 -10.39
C MET A 1 -17.35 29.78 -11.24
N SER A 2 -16.14 30.21 -11.62
CA SER A 2 -15.22 29.45 -12.46
C SER A 2 -14.73 28.20 -11.72
N ALA A 3 -14.77 27.04 -12.39
CA ALA A 3 -14.34 25.76 -11.81
C ALA A 3 -12.88 25.88 -11.31
N PRO A 4 -12.61 25.80 -10.00
CA PRO A 4 -11.29 26.16 -9.46
C PRO A 4 -10.17 25.18 -9.81
N ASN A 5 -10.44 24.01 -10.39
CA ASN A 5 -9.44 22.98 -10.61
C ASN A 5 -9.58 22.36 -12.02
N ASN A 6 -8.49 22.34 -12.79
CA ASN A 6 -8.39 21.69 -14.10
C ASN A 6 -8.32 20.14 -13.99
N LEU A 7 -9.02 19.54 -13.03
CA LEU A 7 -9.04 18.10 -12.85
C LEU A 7 -9.93 17.44 -13.90
N PRO A 8 -9.51 16.32 -14.52
CA PRO A 8 -10.36 15.56 -15.42
C PRO A 8 -11.53 14.92 -14.67
N SER A 9 -12.65 14.75 -15.37
CA SER A 9 -13.87 14.13 -14.84
C SER A 9 -13.93 12.65 -15.24
N PHE A 10 -13.70 11.79 -14.25
CA PHE A 10 -13.75 10.34 -14.37
C PHE A 10 -14.83 9.79 -13.44
N GLN A 11 -15.61 8.82 -13.92
CA GLN A 11 -16.66 8.18 -13.12
C GLN A 11 -16.09 7.06 -12.24
N GLN A 12 -15.24 6.21 -12.82
CA GLN A 12 -14.48 5.17 -12.12
C GLN A 12 -12.99 5.40 -12.38
N ALA A 13 -12.39 6.24 -11.54
CA ALA A 13 -10.97 6.52 -11.55
C ALA A 13 -10.20 5.53 -10.67
N CYS A 14 -8.89 5.50 -10.82
CA CYS A 14 -7.99 5.01 -9.78
C CYS A 14 -6.84 5.99 -9.54
N LEU A 15 -6.28 5.92 -8.34
CA LEU A 15 -5.14 6.72 -7.91
C LEU A 15 -3.96 5.79 -7.62
N ALA A 16 -2.76 6.20 -8.00
CA ALA A 16 -1.51 5.63 -7.53
C ALA A 16 -0.57 6.73 -7.04
N ALA A 17 0.15 6.47 -5.96
CA ALA A 17 1.03 7.46 -5.35
C ALA A 17 2.42 7.49 -5.99
N ASP A 18 2.95 8.70 -6.17
CA ASP A 18 4.38 8.94 -6.35
C ASP A 18 4.94 9.53 -5.04
N ASN A 19 5.34 8.62 -4.15
CA ASN A 19 5.85 8.96 -2.82
C ASN A 19 7.11 9.86 -2.89
N ALA A 20 7.94 9.69 -3.93
CA ALA A 20 9.19 10.44 -4.07
C ALA A 20 8.95 11.92 -4.42
N ASN A 21 7.90 12.19 -5.19
CA ASN A 21 7.60 13.53 -5.70
C ASN A 21 6.40 14.21 -5.02
N SER A 22 5.84 13.60 -3.97
CA SER A 22 4.60 14.06 -3.33
C SER A 22 3.49 14.32 -4.35
N ALA A 23 3.28 13.37 -5.25
CA ALA A 23 2.34 13.50 -6.35
C ALA A 23 1.46 12.24 -6.47
N VAL A 24 0.42 12.33 -7.27
CA VAL A 24 -0.44 11.19 -7.59
C VAL A 24 -0.67 11.08 -9.09
N TYR A 25 -0.80 9.84 -9.54
CA TYR A 25 -1.33 9.52 -10.85
C TYR A 25 -2.84 9.34 -10.73
N LEU A 26 -3.60 10.11 -11.50
CA LEU A 26 -5.05 9.97 -11.63
C LEU A 26 -5.35 9.36 -13.00
N VAL A 27 -5.88 8.14 -13.00
CA VAL A 27 -6.14 7.38 -14.23
C VAL A 27 -7.62 7.07 -14.35
N GLY A 28 -8.17 7.25 -15.55
CA GLY A 28 -9.58 6.97 -15.80
C GLY A 28 -9.95 7.08 -17.27
N VAL A 29 -11.21 6.77 -17.55
CA VAL A 29 -11.83 6.97 -18.87
C VAL A 29 -12.70 8.21 -18.76
N PRO A 30 -12.46 9.28 -19.56
CA PRO A 30 -13.27 10.49 -19.52
C PRO A 30 -14.75 10.18 -19.73
N ALA A 31 -15.61 10.72 -18.87
CA ALA A 31 -17.06 10.48 -18.93
C ALA A 31 -17.71 10.96 -20.24
N THR A 32 -17.06 11.88 -20.95
CA THR A 32 -17.53 12.52 -22.18
C THR A 32 -17.05 11.85 -23.46
N THR A 33 -16.18 10.84 -23.36
CA THR A 33 -15.58 10.18 -24.53
C THR A 33 -16.20 8.82 -24.81
N THR A 34 -16.10 8.37 -26.06
CA THR A 34 -16.45 7.00 -26.43
C THR A 34 -15.58 6.01 -25.64
N PRO A 35 -16.13 4.84 -25.26
CA PRO A 35 -15.34 3.76 -24.65
C PRO A 35 -14.06 3.46 -25.45
N GLY A 36 -13.02 3.05 -24.74
CA GLY A 36 -11.72 2.69 -25.31
C GLY A 36 -10.60 3.69 -25.04
N ARG A 37 -10.90 4.90 -24.54
CA ARG A 37 -9.89 5.90 -24.19
C ARG A 37 -9.49 5.84 -22.72
N LEU A 38 -8.25 5.44 -22.41
CA LEU A 38 -7.71 5.56 -21.06
C LEU A 38 -6.76 6.77 -21.00
N GLU A 39 -6.97 7.66 -20.04
CA GLU A 39 -6.11 8.80 -19.78
C GLU A 39 -5.43 8.65 -18.41
N ALA A 40 -4.17 9.06 -18.35
CA ALA A 40 -3.41 9.18 -17.11
C ALA A 40 -2.94 10.62 -16.95
N HIS A 41 -3.27 11.20 -15.81
CA HIS A 41 -2.87 12.54 -15.39
C HIS A 41 -1.93 12.45 -14.20
N TYR A 42 -0.97 13.36 -14.13
CA TYR A 42 -0.05 13.51 -13.02
C TYR A 42 -0.37 14.80 -12.28
N ILE A 43 -0.59 14.69 -10.97
CA ILE A 43 -1.02 15.80 -10.12
C ILE A 43 0.00 15.95 -8.99
N THR A 44 0.73 17.06 -9.01
CA THR A 44 1.68 17.40 -7.94
C THR A 44 0.92 17.95 -6.74
N LEU A 45 1.15 17.40 -5.55
CA LEU A 45 0.59 17.93 -4.31
C LEU A 45 1.67 18.82 -3.67
N ASN A 46 1.37 20.10 -3.49
CA ASN A 46 2.33 21.01 -2.87
C ASN A 46 2.47 20.69 -1.37
N SER A 47 3.50 19.92 -1.03
CA SER A 47 3.80 19.51 0.35
C SER A 47 4.04 20.68 1.30
N ASN A 48 4.42 21.85 0.78
CA ASN A 48 4.75 23.03 1.60
C ASN A 48 3.52 23.89 1.93
N ASN A 49 2.39 23.66 1.26
CA ASN A 49 1.13 24.33 1.56
C ASN A 49 -0.07 23.42 1.20
N PRO A 50 -0.26 22.29 1.92
CA PRO A 50 -1.38 21.38 1.68
C PRO A 50 -2.75 22.06 1.88
N SER A 51 -2.78 23.15 2.65
CA SER A 51 -3.95 24.01 2.89
C SER A 51 -4.36 24.88 1.70
N ASN A 52 -3.57 24.98 0.62
CA ASN A 52 -3.98 25.69 -0.60
C ASN A 52 -4.14 24.76 -1.82
N PRO A 53 -5.21 23.95 -1.84
CA PRO A 53 -5.49 23.02 -2.93
C PRO A 53 -6.01 23.70 -4.21
N ASN A 54 -6.09 25.04 -4.26
CA ASN A 54 -6.42 25.79 -5.49
C ASN A 54 -5.25 25.84 -6.50
N ASN A 55 -4.07 25.32 -6.13
CA ASN A 55 -2.90 25.24 -7.01
C ASN A 55 -2.62 23.81 -7.51
N LEU A 56 -3.63 22.94 -7.53
CA LEU A 56 -3.47 21.60 -8.09
C LEU A 56 -3.40 21.69 -9.62
N GLU A 57 -2.20 21.48 -10.17
CA GLU A 57 -1.99 21.37 -11.60
C GLU A 57 -2.11 19.89 -12.03
N SER A 58 -3.11 19.61 -12.87
CA SER A 58 -3.26 18.31 -13.52
C SER A 58 -2.61 18.33 -14.89
N LYS A 59 -1.64 17.45 -15.12
CA LYS A 59 -0.97 17.31 -16.41
C LYS A 59 -1.30 15.96 -17.04
N LEU A 60 -1.86 15.95 -18.24
CA LEU A 60 -2.00 14.72 -19.03
C LEU A 60 -0.59 14.18 -19.36
N ILE A 61 -0.28 12.97 -18.90
CA ILE A 61 1.02 12.32 -19.15
C ILE A 61 0.91 11.16 -20.14
N SER A 62 -0.28 10.58 -20.29
CA SER A 62 -0.51 9.47 -21.21
C SER A 62 -1.97 9.38 -21.63
N SER A 63 -2.21 8.95 -22.86
CA SER A 63 -3.52 8.57 -23.36
C SER A 63 -3.35 7.38 -24.30
N SER A 64 -4.14 6.34 -24.11
CA SER A 64 -4.31 5.27 -25.11
C SER A 64 -5.74 5.29 -25.64
N GLN A 65 -5.89 4.91 -26.91
CA GLN A 65 -7.18 4.66 -27.53
C GLN A 65 -7.16 3.24 -28.09
N VAL A 66 -8.14 2.46 -27.67
CA VAL A 66 -8.45 1.16 -28.27
C VAL A 66 -9.71 1.33 -29.09
N ASP A 67 -9.71 0.84 -30.33
CA ASP A 67 -10.92 0.83 -31.15
C ASP A 67 -11.97 -0.09 -30.51
N PRO A 68 -13.14 0.43 -30.08
CA PRO A 68 -14.19 -0.40 -29.50
C PRO A 68 -14.76 -1.42 -30.49
N ASN A 69 -14.57 -1.24 -31.80
CA ASN A 69 -15.02 -2.15 -32.85
C ASN A 69 -14.03 -3.29 -33.13
N ASN A 70 -12.85 -3.26 -32.53
CA ASN A 70 -11.93 -4.37 -32.65
C ASN A 70 -12.48 -5.54 -31.81
N ASN A 71 -12.65 -6.72 -32.44
CA ASN A 71 -13.21 -7.94 -31.84
C ASN A 71 -12.46 -8.45 -30.60
N ASN A 72 -11.37 -7.80 -30.20
CA ASN A 72 -10.49 -8.24 -29.13
C ASN A 72 -11.01 -7.95 -27.71
N ASN A 73 -12.21 -7.38 -27.51
CA ASN A 73 -12.84 -7.17 -26.19
C ASN A 73 -11.96 -6.46 -25.11
N ASN A 74 -10.85 -5.83 -25.48
CA ASN A 74 -9.88 -5.21 -24.57
C ASN A 74 -10.12 -3.70 -24.47
N VAL A 75 -11.37 -3.31 -24.16
CA VAL A 75 -11.82 -1.91 -24.22
C VAL A 75 -11.94 -1.33 -22.81
N TRP A 76 -11.28 -0.20 -22.58
CA TRP A 76 -11.45 0.58 -21.34
C TRP A 76 -12.83 1.22 -21.28
N THR A 77 -13.50 1.16 -20.13
CA THR A 77 -14.86 1.72 -19.99
C THR A 77 -14.95 2.68 -18.80
N SER A 78 -15.78 3.71 -18.91
CA SER A 78 -15.99 4.71 -17.83
C SER A 78 -16.69 4.14 -16.61
N ASN A 79 -17.54 3.12 -16.80
CA ASN A 79 -18.36 2.51 -15.75
C ASN A 79 -17.66 1.37 -14.99
N SER A 80 -16.57 0.81 -15.52
CA SER A 80 -15.91 -0.32 -14.86
C SER A 80 -14.95 0.15 -13.76
N PRO A 81 -15.02 -0.42 -12.54
CA PRO A 81 -14.09 -0.12 -11.46
C PRO A 81 -12.63 -0.35 -11.88
N LYS A 82 -11.73 0.47 -11.33
CA LYS A 82 -10.30 0.38 -11.59
C LYS A 82 -9.49 0.43 -10.31
N ALA A 83 -8.32 -0.19 -10.33
CA ALA A 83 -7.29 -0.02 -9.32
C ALA A 83 -5.98 0.35 -10.01
N CYS A 84 -5.20 1.20 -9.34
CA CYS A 84 -3.91 1.67 -9.81
C CYS A 84 -2.89 1.33 -8.74
N PHE A 85 -1.73 0.84 -9.16
CA PHE A 85 -0.64 0.46 -8.26
C PHE A 85 0.66 1.06 -8.80
N SER A 86 1.37 1.81 -7.98
CA SER A 86 2.66 2.40 -8.34
C SER A 86 3.79 1.48 -7.93
N TYR A 87 4.83 1.46 -8.76
CA TYR A 87 6.04 0.71 -8.44
C TYR A 87 6.77 1.29 -7.21
N PRO A 88 6.92 0.54 -6.11
CA PRO A 88 7.38 1.13 -4.84
C PRO A 88 8.90 1.35 -4.71
N SER A 89 9.76 0.85 -5.60
CA SER A 89 11.25 0.89 -5.46
C SER A 89 11.99 1.61 -6.57
N SER A 90 11.32 2.29 -7.49
CA SER A 90 12.06 3.01 -8.54
C SER A 90 12.59 4.33 -7.97
N PRO A 91 13.91 4.56 -8.00
CA PRO A 91 14.49 5.86 -7.68
C PRO A 91 14.33 6.87 -8.84
N LEU A 92 13.72 6.46 -9.96
CA LEU A 92 13.53 7.31 -11.13
C LEU A 92 12.35 8.26 -10.92
N LEU A 93 12.44 9.44 -11.54
CA LEU A 93 11.47 10.55 -11.48
C LEU A 93 10.08 10.25 -12.07
N SER A 94 9.77 8.99 -12.38
CA SER A 94 8.43 8.54 -12.80
C SER A 94 8.33 7.04 -12.60
N ASN A 95 7.54 6.61 -11.63
CA ASN A 95 7.35 5.19 -11.34
C ASN A 95 6.39 4.57 -12.36
N PRO A 96 6.65 3.34 -12.84
CA PRO A 96 5.64 2.59 -13.56
C PRO A 96 4.35 2.52 -12.74
N VAL A 97 3.20 2.69 -13.40
CA VAL A 97 1.88 2.52 -12.79
C VAL A 97 1.16 1.40 -13.50
N MET A 98 0.77 0.36 -12.75
CA MET A 98 -0.10 -0.68 -13.25
C MET A 98 -1.55 -0.29 -13.05
N VAL A 99 -2.34 -0.43 -14.09
CA VAL A 99 -3.78 -0.13 -14.09
C VAL A 99 -4.53 -1.42 -14.34
N VAL A 100 -5.49 -1.71 -13.47
CA VAL A 100 -6.34 -2.90 -13.54
C VAL A 100 -7.79 -2.47 -13.67
N GLN A 101 -8.51 -2.92 -14.71
CA GLN A 101 -9.96 -2.76 -14.83
C GLN A 101 -10.66 -4.07 -14.48
N PHE A 102 -11.65 -3.98 -13.61
CA PHE A 102 -12.40 -5.11 -13.07
C PHE A 102 -13.76 -5.19 -13.75
N GLU A 103 -14.08 -6.37 -14.27
CA GLU A 103 -15.38 -6.67 -14.85
C GLU A 103 -15.80 -8.10 -14.49
N PRO A 104 -17.12 -8.42 -14.54
CA PRO A 104 -17.61 -9.71 -14.04
C PRO A 104 -16.95 -10.96 -14.64
N TYR A 105 -16.46 -10.87 -15.88
CA TYR A 105 -15.88 -12.00 -16.61
C TYR A 105 -14.57 -11.68 -17.31
N ARG A 106 -13.98 -10.50 -17.07
CA ARG A 106 -12.68 -10.13 -17.63
C ARG A 106 -11.92 -9.20 -16.70
N THR A 107 -10.60 -9.23 -16.79
CA THR A 107 -9.73 -8.28 -16.10
C THR A 107 -8.70 -7.77 -17.09
N LEU A 108 -8.64 -6.45 -17.27
CA LEU A 108 -7.71 -5.81 -18.19
C LEU A 108 -6.56 -5.18 -17.40
N PHE A 109 -5.34 -5.33 -17.92
CA PHE A 109 -4.13 -4.75 -17.38
C PHE A 109 -3.47 -3.86 -18.42
N THR A 110 -2.94 -2.73 -17.98
CA THR A 110 -1.91 -1.99 -18.72
C THR A 110 -0.90 -1.44 -17.73
N SER A 111 0.31 -1.21 -18.22
CA SER A 111 1.34 -0.48 -17.50
C SER A 111 1.58 0.87 -18.16
N ILE A 112 1.60 1.93 -17.36
CA ILE A 112 2.08 3.24 -17.75
C ILE A 112 3.55 3.29 -17.35
N ARG A 113 4.44 3.26 -18.33
CA ARG A 113 5.89 3.26 -18.14
C ARG A 113 6.41 4.65 -17.75
N PRO A 114 7.63 4.70 -17.16
CA PRO A 114 8.39 5.94 -17.06
C PRO A 114 8.40 6.68 -18.40
N GLY A 115 8.12 7.99 -18.38
CA GLY A 115 8.00 8.81 -19.60
C GLY A 115 6.61 8.83 -20.26
N GLY A 116 5.60 8.18 -19.68
CA GLY A 116 4.19 8.33 -20.11
C GLY A 116 3.77 7.42 -21.26
N MET A 117 4.58 6.44 -21.66
CA MET A 117 4.16 5.41 -22.61
C MET A 117 3.23 4.42 -21.92
N MET A 118 2.05 4.17 -22.49
CA MET A 118 1.08 3.20 -21.98
C MET A 118 1.11 1.94 -22.84
N ASP A 119 1.29 0.78 -22.21
CA ASP A 119 1.30 -0.51 -22.87
C ASP A 119 -0.11 -0.84 -23.40
N ALA A 120 -0.20 -1.65 -24.45
CA ALA A 120 -1.48 -2.12 -24.95
C ALA A 120 -2.22 -2.91 -23.85
N PRO A 121 -3.56 -2.79 -23.74
CA PRO A 121 -4.31 -3.55 -22.75
C PRO A 121 -4.17 -5.05 -23.02
N THR A 122 -3.85 -5.78 -21.96
CA THR A 122 -3.82 -7.24 -21.96
C THR A 122 -4.96 -7.74 -21.10
N ASN A 123 -5.68 -8.74 -21.59
CA ASN A 123 -6.69 -9.42 -20.78
C ASN A 123 -6.05 -10.60 -20.05
N LEU A 124 -6.57 -10.92 -18.88
CA LEU A 124 -6.30 -12.16 -18.19
C LEU A 124 -6.68 -13.34 -19.11
N ASN A 125 -5.68 -13.96 -19.74
CA ASN A 125 -5.84 -14.94 -20.82
C ASN A 125 -6.29 -16.33 -20.32
N THR A 126 -7.37 -16.37 -19.55
CA THR A 126 -7.95 -17.58 -18.98
C THR A 126 -9.46 -17.50 -19.09
N THR A 127 -10.04 -18.43 -19.85
CA THR A 127 -11.49 -18.51 -20.04
C THR A 127 -12.18 -18.65 -18.68
N ASN A 128 -13.05 -17.69 -18.33
CA ASN A 128 -13.86 -17.64 -17.11
C ASN A 128 -13.16 -17.30 -15.79
N LEU A 129 -11.93 -16.77 -15.79
CA LEU A 129 -11.31 -16.23 -14.58
C LEU A 129 -11.14 -14.71 -14.70
N ALA A 130 -11.69 -14.00 -13.72
CA ALA A 130 -11.62 -12.56 -13.58
C ALA A 130 -11.56 -12.18 -12.09
N PHE A 131 -10.90 -11.06 -11.82
CA PHE A 131 -10.91 -10.43 -10.52
C PHE A 131 -12.21 -9.66 -10.35
N VAL A 132 -12.88 -9.87 -9.21
CA VAL A 132 -14.28 -9.43 -9.03
C VAL A 132 -14.39 -7.94 -8.77
N SER A 133 -13.47 -7.38 -7.97
CA SER A 133 -13.56 -6.01 -7.49
C SER A 133 -12.20 -5.47 -7.06
N PRO A 134 -11.93 -4.17 -7.27
CA PRO A 134 -10.74 -3.52 -6.70
C PRO A 134 -10.74 -3.57 -5.16
N ARG A 135 -11.92 -3.58 -4.52
CA ARG A 135 -12.06 -3.71 -3.06
C ARG A 135 -11.62 -5.08 -2.53
N LEU A 136 -11.48 -6.08 -3.41
CA LEU A 136 -11.07 -7.45 -3.09
C LEU A 136 -9.71 -7.79 -3.74
N PHE A 137 -8.93 -6.78 -4.09
CA PHE A 137 -7.61 -6.90 -4.68
C PHE A 137 -6.60 -6.22 -3.76
N THR A 138 -5.99 -6.98 -2.85
CA THR A 138 -5.33 -6.40 -1.68
C THR A 138 -3.83 -6.67 -1.64
N LEU A 139 -3.02 -5.62 -1.51
CA LEU A 139 -1.57 -5.69 -1.46
C LEU A 139 -1.12 -6.27 -0.12
N SER A 140 -0.60 -7.49 -0.14
CA SER A 140 -0.21 -8.24 1.07
C SER A 140 1.30 -8.32 1.27
N GLY A 141 2.09 -7.86 0.31
CA GLY A 141 3.55 -7.88 0.40
C GLY A 141 4.23 -7.24 -0.81
N TYR A 142 5.47 -6.80 -0.62
CA TYR A 142 6.22 -6.10 -1.66
C TYR A 142 7.74 -6.34 -1.56
N PHE A 143 8.38 -6.85 -2.61
CA PHE A 143 9.83 -7.10 -2.68
C PHE A 143 10.41 -6.70 -4.03
N GLY A 144 11.51 -5.93 -4.01
CA GLY A 144 12.25 -5.59 -5.23
C GLY A 144 11.33 -5.04 -6.31
N ALA A 145 11.13 -5.80 -7.39
CA ALA A 145 10.28 -5.39 -8.51
C ALA A 145 8.83 -5.92 -8.50
N TYR A 146 8.42 -6.57 -7.42
CA TYR A 146 7.20 -7.36 -7.38
C TYR A 146 6.31 -6.97 -6.21
N GLU A 147 5.02 -6.94 -6.48
CA GLU A 147 3.98 -6.87 -5.47
C GLU A 147 3.20 -8.17 -5.43
N VAL A 148 2.84 -8.59 -4.22
CA VAL A 148 2.06 -9.79 -3.96
C VAL A 148 0.71 -9.38 -3.41
N PHE A 149 -0.33 -9.87 -4.06
CA PHE A 149 -1.71 -9.58 -3.77
C PHE A 149 -2.45 -10.84 -3.33
N ASN A 150 -3.36 -10.67 -2.38
CA ASN A 150 -4.44 -11.62 -2.16
C ASN A 150 -5.67 -11.11 -2.91
N VAL A 151 -6.24 -11.93 -3.79
CA VAL A 151 -7.25 -11.50 -4.75
C VAL A 151 -8.44 -12.44 -4.74
N PHE A 152 -9.65 -11.88 -4.70
CA PHE A 152 -10.89 -12.62 -4.89
C PHE A 152 -11.29 -12.67 -6.36
N THR A 153 -11.67 -13.85 -6.81
CA THR A 153 -11.98 -14.14 -8.21
C THR A 153 -13.37 -14.74 -8.38
N ASN A 154 -13.90 -14.65 -9.59
CA ASN A 154 -15.18 -15.28 -9.97
C ASN A 154 -15.05 -16.79 -10.26
N PHE A 155 -13.86 -17.37 -10.08
CA PHE A 155 -13.55 -18.75 -10.38
C PHE A 155 -13.08 -19.46 -9.11
N ALA A 156 -13.60 -20.68 -8.86
CA ALA A 156 -13.21 -21.44 -7.69
C ALA A 156 -12.99 -22.91 -8.07
N THR A 157 -11.76 -23.40 -7.90
CA THR A 157 -11.48 -24.84 -7.81
C THR A 157 -11.61 -25.29 -6.36
N ASN A 158 -10.82 -24.70 -5.46
CA ASN A 158 -10.86 -24.97 -4.01
C ASN A 158 -11.33 -23.74 -3.21
N SER A 159 -10.90 -22.55 -3.62
CA SER A 159 -11.29 -21.27 -3.07
C SER A 159 -11.42 -20.25 -4.21
N ALA A 160 -12.23 -19.23 -3.97
CA ALA A 160 -12.31 -18.05 -4.84
C ALA A 160 -11.15 -17.07 -4.59
N TRP A 161 -10.35 -17.29 -3.53
CA TRP A 161 -9.17 -16.51 -3.21
C TRP A 161 -7.91 -17.11 -3.84
N MET A 162 -7.03 -16.24 -4.33
CA MET A 162 -5.74 -16.62 -4.91
C MET A 162 -4.64 -15.61 -4.60
N GLY A 163 -3.40 -16.08 -4.63
CA GLY A 163 -2.21 -15.24 -4.65
C GLY A 163 -1.89 -14.77 -6.07
N VAL A 164 -1.60 -13.49 -6.23
CA VAL A 164 -1.13 -12.91 -7.50
C VAL A 164 0.17 -12.17 -7.25
N ARG A 165 1.18 -12.41 -8.08
CA ARG A 165 2.40 -11.60 -8.10
C ARG A 165 2.46 -10.82 -9.40
N LEU A 166 2.55 -9.50 -9.30
CA LEU A 166 2.72 -8.61 -10.43
C LEU A 166 4.19 -8.22 -10.55
N ASN A 167 4.74 -8.29 -11.76
CA ASN A 167 6.08 -7.81 -12.09
C ASN A 167 5.99 -6.49 -12.87
N TYR A 168 6.63 -5.45 -12.33
CA TYR A 168 6.62 -4.12 -12.94
C TYR A 168 7.76 -3.87 -13.93
N THR A 169 8.77 -4.75 -14.03
CA THR A 169 9.84 -4.59 -15.05
C THR A 169 9.31 -4.87 -16.45
N ASP A 170 8.46 -5.88 -16.57
CA ASP A 170 7.99 -6.40 -17.86
C ASP A 170 6.49 -6.13 -18.09
N GLY A 171 5.83 -5.49 -17.13
CA GLY A 171 4.50 -4.87 -17.23
C GLY A 171 3.31 -5.82 -17.44
N ILE A 172 3.56 -7.09 -17.77
CA ILE A 172 2.56 -8.10 -18.17
C ILE A 172 2.80 -9.45 -17.45
N ASP A 173 4.02 -9.71 -16.96
CA ASP A 173 4.34 -10.96 -16.29
C ASP A 173 3.67 -11.02 -14.91
N GLN A 174 2.57 -11.77 -14.88
CA GLN A 174 1.83 -12.10 -13.68
C GLN A 174 1.97 -13.59 -13.39
N VAL A 175 2.35 -13.91 -12.16
CA VAL A 175 2.34 -15.29 -11.66
C VAL A 175 1.15 -15.43 -10.73
N ARG A 176 0.42 -16.54 -10.88
CA ARG A 176 -0.84 -16.78 -10.18
C ARG A 176 -0.78 -18.09 -9.41
N ASP A 177 -1.32 -18.09 -8.21
CA ASP A 177 -1.35 -19.24 -7.32
C ASP A 177 -2.74 -19.40 -6.69
N SER A 178 -3.49 -20.39 -7.17
CA SER A 178 -4.84 -20.72 -6.68
C SER A 178 -4.83 -21.47 -5.33
N GLN A 179 -3.66 -21.86 -4.84
CA GLN A 179 -3.54 -22.63 -3.61
C GLN A 179 -2.98 -21.74 -2.50
N LEU A 180 -3.84 -21.38 -1.55
CA LEU A 180 -3.44 -20.71 -0.32
C LEU A 180 -3.38 -21.73 0.82
N THR A 181 -2.53 -21.48 1.81
CA THR A 181 -2.43 -22.30 3.03
C THR A 181 -3.67 -22.18 3.93
N ASN A 182 -4.28 -21.00 3.98
CA ASN A 182 -5.58 -20.75 4.60
C ASN A 182 -6.43 -19.92 3.65
N TYR A 183 -7.75 -20.12 3.68
CA TYR A 183 -8.68 -19.46 2.77
C TYR A 183 -9.58 -18.47 3.52
N PRO A 184 -9.63 -17.20 3.09
CA PRO A 184 -10.59 -16.25 3.64
C PRO A 184 -12.05 -16.57 3.28
N SER A 185 -12.97 -15.81 3.88
CA SER A 185 -14.42 -15.97 3.69
C SER A 185 -14.83 -15.97 2.21
N ARG A 186 -15.82 -16.80 1.86
CA ARG A 186 -16.39 -16.88 0.50
C ARG A 186 -17.40 -15.78 0.18
N THR A 187 -17.81 -15.01 1.19
CA THR A 187 -18.72 -13.87 1.04
C THR A 187 -18.04 -12.59 1.54
N PRO A 188 -16.91 -12.20 0.92
CA PRO A 188 -16.19 -11.03 1.38
C PRO A 188 -16.88 -9.75 0.93
N MET A 189 -16.80 -8.74 1.78
CA MET A 189 -17.25 -7.38 1.51
C MET A 189 -16.10 -6.57 0.88
N PHE A 190 -14.95 -6.53 1.56
CA PHE A 190 -13.71 -5.97 1.05
C PHE A 190 -12.50 -6.60 1.75
N ALA A 191 -11.30 -6.36 1.22
CA ALA A 191 -10.04 -6.80 1.80
C ALA A 191 -9.03 -5.66 1.88
N LEU A 192 -8.35 -5.58 3.02
CA LEU A 192 -7.34 -4.59 3.36
C LEU A 192 -5.98 -5.25 3.54
N GLY A 193 -4.96 -4.64 2.97
CA GLY A 193 -3.60 -5.12 3.00
C GLY A 193 -2.78 -4.32 4.00
N THR A 194 -1.77 -4.97 4.57
CA THR A 194 -0.60 -4.28 5.13
C THR A 194 0.65 -5.03 4.72
N TYR A 195 1.78 -4.34 4.68
CA TYR A 195 3.07 -4.94 4.33
C TYR A 195 4.21 -4.28 5.10
N THR A 196 5.28 -5.03 5.28
CA THR A 196 6.57 -4.52 5.71
C THR A 196 7.50 -4.49 4.51
N SER A 197 8.26 -3.40 4.35
CA SER A 197 9.30 -3.33 3.32
C SER A 197 10.48 -4.19 3.77
N ALA A 198 10.67 -5.34 3.14
CA ALA A 198 11.84 -6.19 3.36
C ALA A 198 12.71 -6.20 2.10
N LEU A 199 14.03 -6.07 2.27
CA LEU A 199 15.02 -6.25 1.20
C LEU A 199 15.27 -7.73 0.86
N SER A 200 14.48 -8.65 1.43
CA SER A 200 14.68 -10.09 1.33
C SER A 200 13.85 -10.71 0.21
N THR A 201 14.11 -11.97 -0.13
CA THR A 201 13.33 -12.76 -1.09
C THR A 201 11.93 -13.14 -0.61
N ALA A 202 11.61 -12.86 0.65
CA ALA A 202 10.27 -13.02 1.21
C ALA A 202 9.79 -11.73 1.86
N THR A 203 8.49 -11.49 1.82
CA THR A 203 7.84 -10.33 2.44
C THR A 203 6.78 -10.76 3.42
N GLN A 204 6.67 -9.98 4.49
CA GLN A 204 5.68 -10.19 5.53
C GLN A 204 4.70 -9.04 5.54
N GLY A 205 3.44 -9.37 5.68
CA GLY A 205 2.34 -8.42 5.74
C GLY A 205 1.12 -9.10 6.33
N TYR A 206 -0.03 -8.49 6.09
CA TYR A 206 -1.32 -9.07 6.45
C TYR A 206 -2.32 -8.88 5.33
N SER A 207 -3.19 -9.87 5.19
CA SER A 207 -4.44 -9.72 4.44
C SER A 207 -5.59 -9.75 5.45
N VAL A 208 -6.32 -8.65 5.56
CA VAL A 208 -7.46 -8.51 6.46
C VAL A 208 -8.73 -8.53 5.62
N VAL A 209 -9.56 -9.54 5.78
CA VAL A 209 -10.80 -9.72 5.01
C VAL A 209 -11.98 -9.44 5.90
N PHE A 210 -12.81 -8.49 5.49
CA PHE A 210 -14.10 -8.21 6.12
C PHE A 210 -15.20 -8.86 5.29
N ASP A 211 -16.10 -9.59 5.94
CA ASP A 211 -17.20 -10.27 5.26
C ASP A 211 -18.50 -9.45 5.27
N ASN A 212 -19.51 -9.94 4.54
CA ASN A 212 -20.82 -9.30 4.46
C ASN A 212 -21.62 -9.31 5.77
N THR A 213 -21.13 -9.99 6.81
CA THR A 213 -21.71 -9.94 8.17
C THR A 213 -21.06 -8.86 9.04
N GLY A 214 -20.08 -8.13 8.49
CA GLY A 214 -19.34 -7.08 9.18
C GLY A 214 -18.23 -7.62 10.09
N GLN A 215 -17.90 -8.91 10.02
CA GLN A 215 -16.80 -9.50 10.77
C GLN A 215 -15.50 -9.39 9.99
N GLY A 216 -14.39 -9.11 10.68
CA GLY A 216 -13.06 -9.07 10.09
C GLY A 216 -12.19 -10.24 10.53
N GLN A 217 -11.38 -10.78 9.63
CA GLN A 217 -10.33 -11.75 9.93
C GLN A 217 -9.01 -11.30 9.34
N ALA A 218 -7.96 -11.26 10.16
CA ALA A 218 -6.61 -10.93 9.74
C ALA A 218 -5.78 -12.21 9.56
N TYR A 219 -5.12 -12.30 8.41
CA TYR A 219 -4.26 -13.41 8.02
C TYR A 219 -2.82 -12.88 7.89
N PRO A 220 -1.86 -13.37 8.68
CA PRO A 220 -0.44 -13.11 8.41
C PRO A 220 -0.12 -13.58 6.99
N ALA A 221 0.45 -12.71 6.17
CA ALA A 221 0.75 -12.98 4.77
C ALA A 221 2.26 -13.12 4.58
N LEU A 222 2.68 -14.21 3.94
CA LEU A 222 4.06 -14.43 3.51
C LEU A 222 4.11 -14.50 1.99
N GLY A 223 4.67 -13.47 1.36
CA GLY A 223 4.92 -13.41 -0.08
C GLY A 223 6.29 -13.98 -0.44
N ASN A 224 6.39 -14.65 -1.58
CA ASN A 224 7.64 -15.25 -2.06
C ASN A 224 8.06 -14.70 -3.43
N ALA A 225 9.34 -14.31 -3.54
CA ALA A 225 9.98 -13.83 -4.76
C ALA A 225 10.50 -14.92 -5.68
N ALA A 226 10.66 -16.13 -5.17
CA ALA A 226 11.20 -17.23 -5.95
C ALA A 226 10.32 -17.52 -7.19
N PRO A 227 10.91 -17.94 -8.32
CA PRO A 227 10.16 -18.53 -9.42
C PRO A 227 9.27 -19.68 -8.90
N VAL A 228 8.05 -19.77 -9.42
CA VAL A 228 7.16 -20.91 -9.14
C VAL A 228 7.57 -22.02 -10.10
N LEU A 229 8.34 -23.00 -9.62
CA LEU A 229 8.88 -24.11 -10.41
C LEU A 229 8.00 -25.36 -10.28
N GLY A 230 7.19 -25.45 -9.23
CA GLY A 230 6.26 -26.56 -9.01
C GLY A 230 5.01 -26.18 -8.20
N PRO A 231 4.06 -27.11 -8.05
CA PRO A 231 2.78 -26.88 -7.38
C PRO A 231 2.91 -26.66 -5.86
N GLN A 232 4.09 -26.92 -5.28
CA GLN A 232 4.39 -26.66 -3.87
C GLN A 232 4.95 -25.24 -3.65
N ASP A 233 5.40 -24.57 -4.71
CA ASP A 233 5.91 -23.22 -4.60
C ASP A 233 4.73 -22.26 -4.49
N ARG A 234 4.61 -21.65 -3.31
CA ARG A 234 3.55 -20.68 -3.03
C ARG A 234 4.01 -19.29 -3.36
N ILE A 235 3.19 -18.53 -4.09
CA ILE A 235 3.40 -17.10 -4.27
C ILE A 235 3.04 -16.35 -3.00
N LEU A 236 1.94 -16.77 -2.39
CA LEU A 236 1.38 -16.20 -1.19
C LEU A 236 0.94 -17.34 -0.27
N SER A 237 1.43 -17.31 0.96
CA SER A 237 0.92 -18.15 2.04
C SER A 237 0.19 -17.28 3.06
N LEU A 238 -1.02 -17.67 3.44
CA LEU A 238 -1.80 -17.05 4.51
C LEU A 238 -1.70 -17.93 5.77
N GLY A 239 -1.20 -17.37 6.86
CA GLY A 239 -1.14 -18.01 8.17
C GLY A 239 -2.53 -18.23 8.77
N SER A 240 -2.57 -18.84 9.96
CA SER A 240 -3.81 -19.03 10.71
C SER A 240 -4.45 -17.67 11.02
N PRO A 241 -5.75 -17.48 10.73
CA PRO A 241 -6.40 -16.21 10.97
C PRO A 241 -6.65 -15.96 12.46
N TYR A 242 -6.80 -14.68 12.79
CA TYR A 242 -7.41 -14.23 14.05
C TYR A 242 -8.49 -13.19 13.75
N ASN A 243 -9.49 -13.13 14.63
CA ASN A 243 -10.62 -12.22 14.47
C ASN A 243 -10.17 -10.77 14.75
N VAL A 244 -10.64 -9.85 13.92
CA VAL A 244 -10.51 -8.42 14.15
C VAL A 244 -11.58 -8.00 15.16
N ASN A 245 -11.17 -7.32 16.23
CA ASN A 245 -12.10 -6.67 17.13
C ASN A 245 -12.61 -5.38 16.48
N MET A 246 -13.87 -5.40 16.05
CA MET A 246 -14.49 -4.26 15.37
C MET A 246 -14.66 -3.02 16.25
N ASN A 247 -14.55 -3.12 17.58
CA ASN A 247 -14.69 -2.00 18.51
C ASN A 247 -15.95 -1.14 18.28
N GLY A 248 -17.07 -1.80 17.97
CA GLY A 248 -18.34 -1.13 17.67
C GLY A 248 -18.39 -0.42 16.31
N ALA A 249 -17.35 -0.52 15.47
CA ALA A 249 -17.42 -0.07 14.08
C ALA A 249 -18.40 -0.93 13.29
N MET A 250 -19.24 -0.28 12.49
CA MET A 250 -20.15 -0.92 11.55
C MET A 250 -19.74 -0.50 10.15
N LEU A 251 -19.04 -1.39 9.45
CA LEU A 251 -18.51 -1.09 8.13
C LEU A 251 -19.57 -1.28 7.05
N THR A 252 -19.59 -0.40 6.06
CA THR A 252 -20.52 -0.52 4.91
C THR A 252 -19.91 -1.31 3.76
N MET A 253 -20.77 -1.83 2.88
CA MET A 253 -20.35 -2.48 1.63
C MET A 253 -19.55 -1.56 0.70
N ASP A 254 -19.65 -0.25 0.92
CA ASP A 254 -18.98 0.77 0.12
C ASP A 254 -17.62 1.19 0.64
N ALA A 255 -17.19 0.67 1.80
CA ALA A 255 -15.90 0.95 2.39
C ALA A 255 -14.74 0.75 1.41
N ILE A 256 -13.76 1.65 1.50
CA ILE A 256 -12.62 1.75 0.59
C ILE A 256 -11.35 1.43 1.39
N PRO A 257 -10.72 0.27 1.12
CA PRO A 257 -9.48 -0.08 1.77
C PRO A 257 -8.33 0.74 1.19
N VAL A 258 -7.47 1.26 2.07
CA VAL A 258 -6.25 1.98 1.72
C VAL A 258 -5.09 1.32 2.45
N THR A 259 -4.20 0.69 1.68
CA THR A 259 -3.01 0.02 2.21
C THR A 259 -1.89 1.05 2.40
N MET A 260 -1.36 1.22 3.62
CA MET A 260 -0.29 2.17 3.93
C MET A 260 0.82 1.49 4.76
N ALA A 261 1.73 0.78 4.07
CA ALA A 261 2.78 0.01 4.72
C ALA A 261 2.21 -0.91 5.82
N ASN A 262 2.69 -0.80 7.06
CA ASN A 262 2.25 -1.64 8.18
C ASN A 262 0.88 -1.26 8.77
N ILE A 263 0.29 -0.14 8.34
CA ILE A 263 -1.03 0.32 8.79
C ILE A 263 -2.01 0.23 7.63
N GLY A 264 -3.16 -0.38 7.87
CA GLY A 264 -4.28 -0.36 6.94
C GLY A 264 -5.29 0.69 7.35
N PHE A 265 -5.80 1.46 6.41
CA PHE A 265 -6.88 2.42 6.61
C PHE A 265 -8.14 1.99 5.85
N ILE A 266 -9.30 2.37 6.38
CA ILE A 266 -10.61 2.14 5.74
C ILE A 266 -11.34 3.48 5.74
N LEU A 267 -11.68 3.96 4.55
CA LEU A 267 -12.60 5.09 4.38
C LEU A 267 -14.00 4.53 4.23
N ASP A 268 -14.95 5.02 5.02
CA ASP A 268 -16.31 4.49 5.02
C ASP A 268 -17.36 5.58 5.17
N LYS A 269 -18.61 5.24 4.86
CA LYS A 269 -19.75 6.14 4.96
C LYS A 269 -20.24 6.26 6.40
N GLY A 270 -20.11 7.45 6.97
CA GLY A 270 -20.76 7.81 8.23
C GLY A 270 -22.28 7.85 8.11
N SER A 271 -22.98 7.77 9.25
CA SER A 271 -24.44 7.86 9.31
C SER A 271 -25.00 9.20 8.80
N ASP A 272 -24.19 10.26 8.86
CA ASP A 272 -24.46 11.59 8.33
C ASP A 272 -24.05 11.76 6.85
N GLY A 273 -23.50 10.71 6.22
CA GLY A 273 -22.99 10.73 4.85
C GLY A 273 -21.57 11.28 4.70
N SER A 274 -20.91 11.68 5.79
CA SER A 274 -19.50 12.09 5.78
C SER A 274 -18.57 10.89 5.63
N THR A 275 -17.31 11.15 5.28
CA THR A 275 -16.26 10.12 5.27
C THR A 275 -15.73 9.88 6.68
N VAL A 276 -15.92 8.69 7.22
CA VAL A 276 -15.29 8.21 8.46
C VAL A 276 -14.02 7.44 8.11
N VAL A 277 -12.99 7.58 8.95
CA VAL A 277 -11.71 6.87 8.78
C VAL A 277 -11.51 5.89 9.92
N TYR A 278 -11.20 4.65 9.58
CA TYR A 278 -10.73 3.63 10.52
C TYR A 278 -9.29 3.22 10.19
N SER A 279 -8.56 2.72 11.19
CA SER A 279 -7.23 2.17 11.02
C SER A 279 -7.05 0.86 11.77
N ILE A 280 -6.17 0.00 11.25
CA ILE A 280 -5.76 -1.25 11.88
C ILE A 280 -4.26 -1.47 11.63
N THR A 281 -3.56 -1.97 12.64
CA THR A 281 -2.11 -2.30 12.57
C THR A 281 -1.97 -3.75 13.04
N PRO A 282 -2.22 -4.74 12.15
CA PRO A 282 -2.49 -6.11 12.58
C PRO A 282 -1.35 -6.78 13.36
N ASP A 283 -0.10 -6.37 13.13
CA ASP A 283 1.09 -6.81 13.87
C ASP A 283 1.15 -6.32 15.33
N GLN A 284 0.44 -5.23 15.64
CA GLN A 284 0.42 -4.62 16.97
C GLN A 284 -0.90 -4.85 17.70
N SER A 285 -2.01 -4.84 16.98
CA SER A 285 -3.35 -4.91 17.54
C SER A 285 -4.33 -5.55 16.55
N ALA A 286 -5.17 -6.46 17.05
CA ALA A 286 -6.30 -6.99 16.31
C ALA A 286 -7.52 -6.03 16.30
N MET A 287 -7.41 -4.85 16.92
CA MET A 287 -8.51 -3.92 17.08
C MET A 287 -8.58 -2.93 15.92
N LEU A 288 -9.79 -2.72 15.41
CA LEU A 288 -10.08 -1.65 14.48
C LEU A 288 -10.31 -0.35 15.26
N HIS A 289 -9.53 0.68 14.96
CA HIS A 289 -9.60 1.97 15.63
C HIS A 289 -10.33 2.97 14.74
N ARG A 290 -11.30 3.69 15.29
CA ARG A 290 -11.86 4.87 14.62
C ARG A 290 -10.90 6.04 14.83
N VAL A 291 -10.54 6.71 13.75
CA VAL A 291 -9.66 7.88 13.79
C VAL A 291 -10.52 9.09 14.13
N SER A 292 -10.09 9.87 15.14
CA SER A 292 -10.71 11.17 15.42
C SER A 292 -10.41 12.10 14.24
N ILE A 293 -11.46 12.55 13.55
CA ILE A 293 -11.36 13.45 12.40
C ILE A 293 -12.09 14.76 12.66
N ALA A 294 -11.50 15.87 12.21
CA ALA A 294 -12.17 17.17 12.20
C ALA A 294 -12.80 17.41 10.83
N GLY A 295 -14.12 17.18 10.73
CA GLY A 295 -14.84 17.26 9.45
C GLY A 295 -14.43 16.18 8.45
N GLY A 296 -14.82 16.34 7.18
CA GLY A 296 -14.42 15.47 6.08
C GLY A 296 -15.29 15.64 4.84
N PRO A 297 -14.82 15.23 3.66
CA PRO A 297 -15.61 15.27 2.44
C PRO A 297 -16.83 14.34 2.55
N PRO A 298 -17.91 14.64 1.81
CA PRO A 298 -19.00 13.68 1.60
C PRO A 298 -18.46 12.36 1.06
N PHE A 299 -18.90 11.25 1.63
CA PHE A 299 -18.48 9.94 1.17
C PHE A 299 -19.18 9.57 -0.13
N LEU A 300 -18.41 9.16 -1.14
CA LEU A 300 -18.93 8.64 -2.40
C LEU A 300 -18.42 7.21 -2.64
N PRO A 301 -19.28 6.22 -2.92
CA PRO A 301 -18.84 4.85 -3.21
C PRO A 301 -17.85 4.70 -4.38
N THR A 302 -17.83 5.68 -5.29
CA THR A 302 -16.97 5.73 -6.48
C THR A 302 -15.70 6.55 -6.29
N MET A 303 -15.43 7.05 -5.08
CA MET A 303 -14.18 7.76 -4.82
C MET A 303 -12.99 6.78 -4.95
N ALA A 304 -11.89 7.26 -5.49
CA ALA A 304 -10.62 6.56 -5.49
C ALA A 304 -9.76 7.07 -4.34
N ALA A 305 -8.94 6.20 -3.74
CA ALA A 305 -8.04 6.58 -2.67
C ALA A 305 -6.67 5.90 -2.82
N THR A 306 -5.61 6.60 -2.47
CA THR A 306 -4.25 6.04 -2.37
C THR A 306 -3.55 6.59 -1.13
N ALA A 307 -2.68 5.77 -0.53
CA ALA A 307 -1.74 6.24 0.48
C ALA A 307 -0.58 6.98 -0.21
N LEU A 308 -0.27 8.18 0.25
CA LEU A 308 0.89 8.97 -0.16
C LEU A 308 1.64 9.38 1.10
N ASN A 309 2.80 8.77 1.36
CA ASN A 309 3.56 9.00 2.59
C ASN A 309 2.68 8.83 3.85
N LYS A 310 2.43 9.91 4.61
CA LYS A 310 1.57 9.93 5.80
C LYS A 310 0.18 10.51 5.53
N GLN A 311 -0.24 10.51 4.28
CA GLN A 311 -1.47 11.11 3.83
C GLN A 311 -2.30 10.10 3.05
N ILE A 312 -3.62 10.26 3.06
CA ILE A 312 -4.53 9.56 2.17
C ILE A 312 -5.05 10.60 1.18
N VAL A 313 -4.78 10.37 -0.09
CA VAL A 313 -5.26 11.22 -1.17
C VAL A 313 -6.50 10.57 -1.75
N THR A 314 -7.58 11.33 -1.84
CA THR A 314 -8.85 10.88 -2.39
C THR A 314 -9.21 11.69 -3.61
N TYR A 315 -9.79 11.03 -4.61
CA TYR A 315 -10.39 11.67 -5.77
C TYR A 315 -11.85 11.27 -5.82
N SER A 316 -12.72 12.25 -5.98
CA SER A 316 -14.15 12.03 -6.11
C SER A 316 -14.72 12.92 -7.21
N ASN A 317 -15.79 12.47 -7.83
CA ASN A 317 -16.48 13.22 -8.87
C ASN A 317 -17.97 13.13 -8.60
N SER A 318 -18.51 14.13 -7.91
CA SER A 318 -19.93 14.19 -7.60
C SER A 318 -20.69 14.85 -8.75
N MET A 319 -21.87 14.29 -9.07
CA MET A 319 -22.76 14.89 -10.05
C MET A 319 -23.16 16.30 -9.59
N GLY A 320 -22.63 17.32 -10.25
CA GLY A 320 -22.98 18.72 -10.01
C GLY A 320 -21.93 19.56 -9.26
N ALA A 321 -21.02 18.96 -8.47
CA ALA A 321 -19.92 19.71 -7.83
C ALA A 321 -18.58 19.59 -8.58
N GLY A 322 -18.51 18.66 -9.55
CA GLY A 322 -17.30 18.42 -10.33
C GLY A 322 -16.26 17.54 -9.60
N PRO A 323 -15.10 17.32 -10.23
CA PRO A 323 -14.03 16.53 -9.66
C PRO A 323 -13.32 17.29 -8.52
N VAL A 324 -13.13 16.61 -7.40
CA VAL A 324 -12.47 17.12 -6.20
C VAL A 324 -11.39 16.14 -5.76
N LEU A 325 -10.27 16.70 -5.30
CA LEU A 325 -9.18 15.95 -4.69
C LEU A 325 -9.03 16.45 -3.25
N SER A 326 -9.18 15.53 -2.30
CA SER A 326 -9.12 15.82 -0.86
C SER A 326 -7.99 15.00 -0.23
N ILE A 327 -7.24 15.62 0.68
CA ILE A 327 -6.07 14.99 1.33
C ILE A 327 -6.38 14.88 2.82
N PHE A 328 -6.21 13.68 3.37
CA PHE A 328 -6.31 13.42 4.81
C PHE A 328 -4.91 13.21 5.38
N ASP A 329 -4.52 14.03 6.35
CA ASP A 329 -3.28 13.83 7.09
C ASP A 329 -3.51 12.83 8.24
N THR A 330 -2.85 11.68 8.16
CA THR A 330 -3.05 10.58 9.13
C THR A 330 -2.41 10.85 10.49
N MET A 331 -1.51 11.83 10.59
CA MET A 331 -0.87 12.20 11.85
C MET A 331 -1.73 13.18 12.64
N THR A 332 -2.32 14.16 11.97
CA THR A 332 -3.15 15.21 12.60
C THR A 332 -4.63 14.87 12.62
N GLY A 333 -5.10 13.93 11.79
CA GLY A 333 -6.52 13.59 11.67
C GLY A 333 -7.33 14.68 10.97
N THR A 334 -6.71 15.46 10.09
CA THR A 334 -7.35 16.62 9.44
C THR A 334 -7.45 16.43 7.93
N TRP A 335 -8.58 16.86 7.37
CA TRP A 335 -8.77 16.95 5.92
C TRP A 335 -8.37 18.32 5.39
N SER A 336 -7.82 18.35 4.19
CA SER A 336 -7.60 19.56 3.39
C SER A 336 -8.22 19.38 2.01
N GLU A 337 -9.13 20.28 1.63
CA GLU A 337 -9.75 20.29 0.29
C GLU A 337 -10.11 21.72 -0.15
N PRO A 338 -10.26 21.97 -1.47
CA PRO A 338 -10.71 23.27 -1.98
C PRO A 338 -12.10 23.62 -1.42
N GLY A 339 -12.16 24.67 -0.60
CA GLY A 339 -13.44 25.15 -0.05
C GLY A 339 -13.91 24.44 1.22
N LEU A 340 -13.08 23.62 1.89
CA LEU A 340 -13.35 23.23 3.27
C LEU A 340 -13.38 24.51 4.12
N ALA A 341 -14.53 24.88 4.67
CA ALA A 341 -14.56 25.91 5.69
C ALA A 341 -13.77 25.37 6.89
N ASP A 342 -12.79 26.12 7.38
CA ASP A 342 -12.03 25.75 8.58
C ASP A 342 -13.02 25.36 9.69
N GLY A 343 -12.92 24.11 10.14
CA GLY A 343 -13.82 23.50 11.13
C GLY A 343 -13.82 24.17 12.51
N SER A 344 -13.13 25.31 12.67
CA SER A 344 -13.16 26.15 13.87
C SER A 344 -14.52 26.79 14.16
N SER A 345 -15.54 26.58 13.31
CA SER A 345 -16.87 27.17 13.46
C SER A 345 -17.95 26.20 13.95
N PHE A 346 -17.61 24.98 14.40
CA PHE A 346 -18.57 24.19 15.18
C PHE A 346 -18.72 24.82 16.57
N GLY A 347 -19.77 25.63 16.69
CA GLY A 347 -20.08 26.44 17.85
C GLY A 347 -20.02 25.66 19.16
N SER A 348 -19.29 26.23 20.11
CA SER A 348 -19.53 26.03 21.52
C SER A 348 -20.98 26.41 21.80
N TYR A 349 -21.88 25.42 21.83
CA TYR A 349 -23.23 25.60 22.33
C TYR A 349 -23.15 25.82 23.84
N SER A 350 -23.01 27.10 24.24
CA SER A 350 -23.35 27.55 25.59
C SER A 350 -24.87 27.56 25.76
N GLY A 351 -25.47 26.37 25.76
CA GLY A 351 -26.88 26.16 26.09
C GLY A 351 -27.06 26.07 27.60
N GLY A 352 -27.41 27.18 28.23
CA GLY A 352 -27.92 27.18 29.60
C GLY A 352 -29.32 26.54 29.67
N GLY A 353 -29.52 25.71 30.70
CA GLY A 353 -30.82 25.47 31.33
C GLY A 353 -31.74 24.44 30.67
N GLY A 354 -31.93 23.30 31.34
CA GLY A 354 -33.07 22.41 31.09
C GLY A 354 -32.76 20.94 31.34
N GLY A 355 -32.79 20.52 32.61
CA GLY A 355 -32.53 19.13 33.00
C GLY A 355 -33.60 18.17 32.47
N TYR A 356 -33.15 17.13 31.77
CA TYR A 356 -33.84 15.84 31.70
C TYR A 356 -32.78 14.73 31.71
N ASN A 357 -32.81 13.94 32.78
CA ASN A 357 -32.02 12.74 32.98
C ASN A 357 -32.46 11.67 31.97
N SER A 358 -31.64 11.39 30.96
CA SER A 358 -31.77 10.19 30.13
C SER A 358 -30.46 9.42 30.17
N ASN A 359 -30.38 8.50 31.13
CA ASN A 359 -29.35 7.47 31.21
C ASN A 359 -29.52 6.50 30.03
N ASN A 360 -28.86 6.78 28.91
CA ASN A 360 -28.51 5.82 27.87
C ASN A 360 -27.42 6.44 26.99
N GLN A 361 -26.23 6.59 27.57
CA GLN A 361 -25.04 7.00 26.84
C GLN A 361 -24.44 5.74 26.19
N PRO A 362 -24.37 5.64 24.86
CA PRO A 362 -23.63 4.57 24.21
C PRO A 362 -22.18 4.65 24.67
N SER A 363 -21.61 3.50 25.00
CA SER A 363 -20.20 3.32 25.37
C SER A 363 -19.29 4.15 24.48
N GLN A 364 -18.51 5.04 25.10
CA GLN A 364 -17.54 5.91 24.44
C GLN A 364 -16.64 5.04 23.52
N GLN A 365 -16.78 5.20 22.21
CA GLN A 365 -15.81 4.68 21.25
C GLN A 365 -14.48 5.38 21.55
N GLN A 366 -13.48 4.61 21.96
CA GLN A 366 -12.16 5.13 22.29
C GLN A 366 -11.47 5.61 21.01
N GLU A 367 -11.50 6.92 20.79
CA GLU A 367 -10.75 7.60 19.74
C GLU A 367 -9.29 7.71 20.19
N ILE A 368 -8.36 7.11 19.44
CA ILE A 368 -6.93 7.16 19.75
C ILE A 368 -6.21 7.99 18.69
N PRO A 369 -5.49 9.07 19.06
CA PRO A 369 -4.65 9.80 18.11
C PRO A 369 -3.50 8.90 17.63
N ILE A 370 -3.45 8.65 16.31
CA ILE A 370 -2.50 7.74 15.65
C ILE A 370 -1.03 8.09 15.98
N GLY A 371 -0.72 9.38 16.13
CA GLY A 371 0.64 9.85 16.43
C GLY A 371 1.20 9.35 17.76
N VAL A 372 0.36 8.99 18.73
CA VAL A 372 0.80 8.52 20.05
C VAL A 372 1.33 7.08 19.99
N ILE A 373 0.79 6.25 19.10
CA ILE A 373 1.10 4.81 19.04
C ILE A 373 2.50 4.58 18.46
N VAL A 374 2.83 5.25 17.34
CA VAL A 374 4.12 5.06 16.66
C VAL A 374 5.27 5.79 17.36
N GLY A 375 5.00 6.98 17.94
CA GLY A 375 6.02 7.75 18.67
C GLY A 375 6.35 7.19 20.06
N GLY A 376 5.35 6.68 20.78
CA GLY A 376 5.51 6.21 22.16
C GLY A 376 6.34 4.93 22.27
N ALA A 377 6.12 3.95 21.40
CA ALA A 377 6.83 2.68 21.45
C ALA A 377 8.33 2.83 21.08
N ILE A 378 8.63 3.58 20.02
CA ILE A 378 10.02 3.80 19.57
C ILE A 378 10.75 4.73 20.55
N GLY A 379 10.11 5.81 21.02
CA GLY A 379 10.69 6.72 22.00
C GLY A 379 10.97 6.03 23.35
N GLY A 380 10.03 5.24 23.85
CA GLY A 380 10.19 4.49 25.11
C GLY A 380 11.32 3.47 25.05
N LEU A 381 11.46 2.75 23.94
CA LEU A 381 12.49 1.73 23.77
C LEU A 381 13.90 2.36 23.67
N VAL A 382 14.03 3.50 22.98
CA VAL A 382 15.29 4.27 22.91
C VAL A 382 15.68 4.83 24.28
N VAL A 383 14.73 5.36 25.06
CA VAL A 383 15.01 5.85 26.42
C VAL A 383 15.45 4.70 27.33
N LEU A 384 14.76 3.55 27.27
CA LEU A 384 15.13 2.37 28.06
C LEU A 384 16.52 1.83 27.71
N THR A 385 16.86 1.73 26.41
CA THR A 385 18.21 1.31 26.00
C THR A 385 19.28 2.31 26.44
N PHE A 386 19.00 3.62 26.32
CA PHE A 386 19.93 4.66 26.76
C PHE A 386 20.13 4.65 28.28
N SER A 387 19.07 4.47 29.06
CA SER A 387 19.15 4.30 30.52
C SER A 387 19.94 3.05 30.92
N PHE A 388 19.75 1.93 30.24
CA PHE A 388 20.48 0.69 30.50
C PHE A 388 21.98 0.85 30.18
N PHE A 389 22.30 1.49 29.05
CA PHE A 389 23.66 1.79 28.64
C PHE A 389 24.38 2.73 29.63
N LEU A 390 23.71 3.80 30.10
CA LEU A 390 24.26 4.70 31.11
C LEU A 390 24.49 4.00 32.46
N TYR A 391 23.53 3.19 32.92
CA TYR A 391 23.67 2.43 34.16
C TYR A 391 24.88 1.50 34.12
N PHE A 392 25.05 0.75 33.03
CA PHE A 392 26.20 -0.15 32.88
C PHE A 392 27.52 0.61 32.70
N SER A 393 27.54 1.70 31.95
CA SER A 393 28.73 2.53 31.77
C SER A 393 29.23 3.13 33.09
N ILE A 394 28.32 3.60 33.95
CA ILE A 394 28.66 4.11 35.29
C ILE A 394 29.16 2.96 36.19
N LYS A 395 28.46 1.82 36.20
CA LYS A 395 28.81 0.68 37.05
C LYS A 395 30.17 0.05 36.68
N TYR A 396 30.51 -0.02 35.39
CA TYR A 396 31.80 -0.53 34.95
C TYR A 396 32.94 0.48 35.15
N ARG A 397 32.69 1.79 35.05
CA ARG A 397 33.71 2.81 35.32
C ARG A 397 34.13 2.84 36.79
N ILE A 398 33.22 2.56 37.73
CA ILE A 398 33.51 2.53 39.17
C ILE A 398 34.30 1.26 39.56
N ARG A 399 34.11 0.13 38.86
CA ARG A 399 34.87 -1.11 39.13
C ARG A 399 36.27 -1.13 38.51
N GLY A 400 36.56 -0.26 37.55
CA GLY A 400 37.87 -0.17 36.90
C GLY A 400 38.93 0.66 37.64
N GLN A 401 38.60 1.35 38.74
CA GLN A 401 39.54 2.24 39.45
C GLN A 401 40.10 1.69 40.77
N GLN A 402 39.93 0.40 41.09
CA GLN A 402 40.44 -0.18 42.35
C GLN A 402 41.48 -1.30 42.22
N VAL A 403 42.12 -1.49 41.06
CA VAL A 403 43.29 -2.39 40.98
C VAL A 403 44.38 -1.77 40.13
N GLY A 404 45.50 -1.41 40.77
CA GLY A 404 46.75 -1.13 40.03
C GLY A 404 47.68 -0.06 40.59
N SER A 405 47.88 0.03 41.91
CA SER A 405 49.07 0.69 42.48
C SER A 405 49.89 -0.33 43.25
N ASN A 406 50.88 -0.96 42.61
CA ASN A 406 52.14 -1.38 43.26
C ASN A 406 53.17 -1.95 42.26
N GLY A 407 54.40 -1.43 42.35
CA GLY A 407 55.67 -1.98 41.82
C GLY A 407 56.02 -1.55 40.38
N GLY A 408 57.13 -0.89 40.04
CA GLY A 408 58.42 -0.72 40.72
C GLY A 408 59.50 -1.64 40.11
N GLY A 409 60.45 -1.08 39.34
CA GLY A 409 61.69 -1.73 38.84
C GLY A 409 61.86 -1.63 37.31
N SER A 410 62.77 -0.81 36.77
CA SER A 410 64.19 -1.13 36.48
C SER A 410 64.33 -2.29 35.48
N GLY A 411 64.97 -2.22 34.30
CA GLY A 411 65.86 -1.29 33.61
C GLY A 411 66.36 -2.02 32.34
N GLY A 412 67.10 -1.36 31.44
CA GLY A 412 67.98 -2.06 30.48
C GLY A 412 67.73 -1.88 28.98
N SER A 413 68.48 -0.95 28.41
CA SER A 413 69.23 -0.99 27.13
C SER A 413 69.06 -2.12 26.09
N GLY A 414 69.09 -1.71 24.80
CA GLY A 414 69.54 -2.51 23.64
C GLY A 414 68.65 -2.23 22.41
N SER A 415 68.99 -1.34 21.47
CA SER A 415 70.01 -1.45 20.40
C SER A 415 69.79 -2.58 19.38
N ALA A 416 69.80 -2.18 18.09
CA ALA A 416 69.85 -2.98 16.85
C ALA A 416 68.59 -3.80 16.52
N GLY A 417 68.11 -3.90 15.30
CA GLY A 417 68.65 -3.53 13.99
C GLY A 417 68.11 -4.51 12.95
N MET A 418 67.94 -4.01 11.72
CA MET A 418 68.00 -4.75 10.45
C MET A 418 66.89 -5.75 10.00
N GLN A 419 66.55 -5.52 8.71
CA GLN A 419 66.29 -6.50 7.64
C GLN A 419 64.87 -7.08 7.52
N SER A 420 64.13 -6.84 6.43
CA SER A 420 64.36 -7.14 4.99
C SER A 420 63.74 -8.49 4.57
N HIS A 421 63.26 -8.53 3.31
CA HIS A 421 62.61 -9.61 2.55
C HIS A 421 61.08 -9.69 2.71
N ARG A 422 60.23 -9.38 1.71
CA ARG A 422 60.23 -9.63 0.24
C ARG A 422 60.08 -11.12 -0.11
N SER A 423 58.85 -11.52 -0.42
CA SER A 423 58.43 -12.50 -1.44
C SER A 423 56.89 -12.52 -1.39
N GLY A 424 56.10 -12.69 -2.44
CA GLY A 424 56.37 -13.14 -3.79
C GLY A 424 55.03 -13.68 -4.31
N ALA A 425 54.72 -13.35 -5.56
CA ALA A 425 53.47 -13.65 -6.26
C ALA A 425 53.21 -15.15 -6.52
N SER A 426 51.95 -15.51 -6.80
CA SER A 426 51.48 -16.41 -7.89
C SER A 426 50.03 -16.85 -7.57
N SER A 427 49.01 -16.45 -8.35
CA SER A 427 48.56 -16.97 -9.65
C SER A 427 48.20 -18.46 -9.65
N ALA A 428 46.89 -18.76 -9.66
CA ALA A 428 46.35 -19.99 -10.24
C ALA A 428 44.94 -19.72 -10.78
N ALA A 429 44.88 -19.42 -12.07
CA ALA A 429 43.69 -19.55 -12.88
C ALA A 429 43.35 -21.04 -13.02
N THR A 430 42.08 -21.42 -12.82
CA THR A 430 41.58 -22.72 -13.27
C THR A 430 40.44 -22.49 -14.24
N ARG A 431 40.77 -22.57 -15.53
CA ARG A 431 39.82 -22.88 -16.60
C ARG A 431 39.39 -24.34 -16.41
N SER A 432 38.09 -24.59 -16.45
CA SER A 432 37.53 -25.91 -16.73
C SER A 432 36.45 -25.73 -17.79
N GLN A 433 36.85 -25.95 -19.05
CA GLN A 433 35.93 -26.30 -20.12
C GLN A 433 35.31 -27.65 -19.79
N ALA A 434 33.99 -27.74 -19.93
CA ALA A 434 33.32 -29.03 -20.12
C ALA A 434 32.29 -28.85 -21.24
N ASP A 435 32.69 -29.33 -22.41
CA ASP A 435 31.83 -29.71 -23.52
C ASP A 435 30.64 -30.55 -23.06
N ARG A 436 29.45 -30.28 -23.59
CA ARG A 436 28.49 -31.34 -23.93
C ARG A 436 27.46 -30.91 -24.97
N LYS A 437 27.77 -31.29 -26.21
CA LYS A 437 26.93 -31.90 -27.24
C LYS A 437 25.45 -31.52 -27.26
N THR A 438 25.15 -30.70 -28.26
CA THR A 438 24.00 -30.77 -29.17
C THR A 438 23.62 -32.21 -29.51
N GLN A 439 22.35 -32.56 -29.37
CA GLN A 439 21.78 -33.72 -30.05
C GLN A 439 20.41 -33.37 -30.60
N ASP A 440 20.38 -33.25 -31.94
CA ASP A 440 19.20 -33.24 -32.77
C ASP A 440 18.30 -34.45 -32.47
N ARG A 441 16.99 -34.22 -32.43
CA ARG A 441 16.01 -35.26 -32.73
C ARG A 441 14.84 -34.69 -33.53
N LYS A 442 14.97 -34.84 -34.84
CA LYS A 442 13.89 -34.85 -35.84
C LYS A 442 13.36 -36.28 -35.95
N SER A 443 12.06 -36.46 -35.72
CA SER A 443 11.20 -37.53 -36.25
C SER A 443 9.77 -37.08 -35.87
N GLY A 444 8.84 -36.80 -36.77
CA GLY A 444 8.51 -37.54 -37.97
C GLY A 444 7.37 -38.50 -37.66
N PHE A 445 6.17 -37.97 -37.41
CA PHE A 445 4.85 -38.41 -37.88
C PHE A 445 3.85 -37.26 -37.66
#